data_AF-A0A7C7H2Z1-F1
#
_entry.id   AF-A0A7C7H2Z1-F1
#
_cell.length_a   1.000
_cell.length_b   1.000
_cell.length_c   1.000
_cell.angle_alpha   90.00
_cell.angle_beta   90.00
_cell.angle_gamma   90.00
#
_symmetry.space_group_name_H-M   'P 1'
#
loop_
_entity.id
_entity.type
_entity.pdbx_description
1 polymer ?
#
loop_
_entity_poly.entity_id
_entity_poly.type
_entity_poly.pdbx_seq_one_letter_code
_entity_poly.pdbx_strand_id
1 'polypeptide(L)' 'MERSKPIQHTSPVKALREMCIECMGGREAGQSYSKLIAECTVQSCPAFKFRFGKNPFHKKQLTDEQKKV' A
#
# COMPACT_ATOMS: atom_id res chain seq x y z
N MET A 1 19.85 -9.54 8.86
CA MET A 1 18.75 -8.81 8.21
C MET A 1 18.02 -8.05 9.30
N GLU A 2 18.12 -6.73 9.32
CA GLU A 2 17.41 -5.90 10.29
C GLU A 2 15.92 -5.88 9.92
N ARG A 3 15.11 -6.69 10.62
CA ARG A 3 13.65 -6.82 10.40
C ARG A 3 12.90 -5.51 10.62
N SER A 4 13.54 -4.53 11.28
CA SER A 4 12.95 -3.26 11.70
C SER A 4 12.94 -2.17 10.62
N LYS A 5 13.60 -2.37 9.46
CA LYS A 5 13.73 -1.30 8.44
C LYS A 5 12.57 -1.29 7.43
N PRO A 6 12.11 -0.10 6.99
CA PRO A 6 11.14 0.02 5.91
C PRO A 6 11.64 -0.63 4.62
N ILE A 7 10.76 -1.33 3.92
CA ILE A 7 11.07 -1.98 2.65
C ILE A 7 10.93 -0.98 1.51
N GLN A 8 12.02 -0.74 0.77
CA GLN A 8 11.99 0.07 -0.44
C GLN A 8 11.34 -0.71 -1.59
N HIS A 9 10.41 -0.06 -2.29
CA HIS A 9 9.70 -0.64 -3.43
C HIS A 9 9.82 0.25 -4.66
N THR A 10 10.06 -0.37 -5.83
CA THR A 10 10.06 0.31 -7.13
C THR A 10 8.66 0.71 -7.58
N SER A 11 7.63 -0.02 -7.14
CA SER A 11 6.23 0.30 -7.42
C SER A 11 5.75 1.43 -6.50
N PRO A 12 5.30 2.58 -7.03
CA PRO A 12 4.88 3.72 -6.22
C PRO A 12 3.77 3.38 -5.22
N VAL A 13 2.80 2.55 -5.61
CA VAL A 13 1.72 2.13 -4.70
C VAL A 13 2.19 1.23 -3.57
N LYS A 14 3.22 0.40 -3.81
CA LYS A 14 3.82 -0.41 -2.76
C LYS A 14 4.65 0.46 -1.80
N ALA A 15 5.36 1.47 -2.32
CA ALA A 15 6.06 2.44 -1.48
C ALA A 15 5.09 3.27 -0.61
N LEU A 16 3.95 3.70 -1.17
CA LEU A 16 2.88 4.36 -0.41
C LEU A 16 2.29 3.44 0.68
N ARG A 17 2.15 2.14 0.40
CA ARG A 17 1.76 1.17 1.42
C ARG A 17 2.80 1.07 2.53
N GLU A 18 4.09 1.07 2.20
CA GLU A 18 5.16 1.07 3.21
C GLU A 18 5.07 2.29 4.13
N MET A 19 4.80 3.47 3.55
CA MET A 19 4.56 4.68 4.34
C MET A 19 3.37 4.54 5.29
N CYS A 20 2.31 3.85 4.87
CA CYS A 20 1.16 3.56 5.75
C CYS A 20 1.53 2.58 6.87
N ILE A 21 2.44 1.64 6.63
CA ILE A 21 2.96 0.73 7.66
C ILE A 21 3.74 1.52 8.70
N GLU A 22 4.66 2.39 8.27
CA GLU A 22 5.44 3.26 9.15
C GLU A 22 4.54 4.22 9.95
N CYS A 23 3.57 4.85 9.30
CA CYS A 23 2.59 5.73 9.95
C CYS A 23 1.79 5.04 11.07
N MET A 24 1.55 3.72 10.94
CA MET A 24 0.81 2.94 11.94
C MET A 24 1.72 2.24 12.97
N GLY A 25 2.99 2.64 13.09
CA GLY A 25 3.94 2.12 14.08
C GLY A 25 4.95 1.12 13.52
N GLY A 26 5.01 0.95 12.20
CA GLY A 26 5.99 0.12 11.53
C GLY A 26 5.68 -1.38 11.56
N ARG A 27 6.61 -2.17 11.04
CA ARG A 27 6.47 -3.63 10.90
C ARG A 27 6.55 -4.39 12.23
N GLU A 28 7.05 -3.73 13.27
CA GLU A 28 7.33 -4.33 14.58
C GLU A 28 6.42 -3.81 15.71
N ALA A 29 5.33 -3.12 15.37
CA ALA A 29 4.37 -2.54 16.33
C ALA A 29 3.65 -3.54 17.25
N GLY A 30 4.03 -4.82 17.26
CA GLY A 30 3.37 -5.90 18.02
C GLY A 30 1.98 -6.28 17.51
N GLN A 31 1.45 -5.53 16.53
CA GLN A 31 0.14 -5.71 15.93
C GLN A 31 0.26 -5.85 14.41
N SER A 32 -0.74 -6.48 13.78
CA SER A 32 -0.76 -6.59 12.33
C SER A 32 -0.93 -5.20 11.69
N TYR A 33 0.12 -4.70 11.03
CA TYR A 33 0.06 -3.45 10.25
C TYR A 33 -1.09 -3.46 9.24
N SER A 34 -1.48 -4.62 8.71
CA SER A 34 -2.59 -4.71 7.76
C SER A 34 -3.93 -4.41 8.42
N LYS A 35 -4.12 -4.84 9.67
CA LYS A 35 -5.32 -4.51 10.46
C LYS A 35 -5.34 -3.01 10.78
N LEU A 36 -4.23 -2.47 11.27
CA LEU A 36 -4.08 -1.06 11.58
C LEU A 36 -4.37 -0.16 10.38
N ILE A 37 -3.82 -0.48 9.21
CA ILE A 37 -4.09 0.26 7.97
C ILE A 37 -5.56 0.15 7.55
N ALA A 38 -6.22 -0.99 7.77
CA ALA A 38 -7.63 -1.17 7.45
C ALA A 38 -8.54 -0.32 8.36
N GLU A 39 -8.18 -0.21 9.63
CA GLU A 39 -8.89 0.55 10.66
C GLU A 39 -8.57 2.05 10.64
N CYS A 40 -7.56 2.50 9.88
CA CYS A 40 -7.27 3.91 9.68
C CYS A 40 -8.51 4.66 9.17
N THR A 41 -8.95 5.68 9.91
CA THR A 41 -10.18 6.45 9.64
C THR A 41 -9.91 7.81 8.98
N VAL A 42 -8.64 8.16 8.73
CA VAL A 42 -8.24 9.47 8.18
C VAL A 42 -8.53 9.54 6.68
N GLN A 43 -9.80 9.67 6.30
CA GLN A 43 -10.24 9.66 4.90
C GLN A 43 -9.71 10.86 4.09
N SER A 44 -9.38 11.96 4.76
CA SER A 44 -8.74 13.14 4.16
C SER A 44 -7.27 12.93 3.81
N CYS A 45 -6.65 11.84 4.27
CA CYS A 45 -5.25 11.53 3.97
C CYS A 45 -5.08 11.31 2.45
N PRO A 46 -4.12 11.98 1.79
CA PRO A 46 -3.85 11.79 0.35
C PRO A 46 -3.53 10.33 -0.02
N ALA A 47 -2.94 9.57 0.90
CA ALA A 47 -2.61 8.16 0.71
C ALA A 47 -3.80 7.21 0.98
N PHE A 48 -4.93 7.70 1.53
CA PHE A 48 -6.02 6.85 2.03
C PHE A 48 -6.51 5.84 0.99
N LYS A 49 -6.73 6.29 -0.26
CA LYS A 49 -7.21 5.42 -1.35
C LYS A 49 -6.16 4.40 -1.82
N PHE A 50 -4.88 4.63 -1.51
CA PHE A 50 -3.75 3.80 -1.92
C PHE A 50 -3.21 2.90 -0.81
N ARG A 51 -3.69 3.05 0.43
CA ARG A 51 -3.17 2.42 1.67
C ARG A 51 -3.03 0.89 1.61
N PHE A 52 -3.80 0.25 0.74
CA PHE A 52 -3.75 -1.19 0.50
C PHE A 52 -2.73 -1.63 -0.57
N GLY A 53 -1.88 -0.72 -1.04
CA GLY A 53 -0.88 -1.02 -2.08
C GLY A 53 -1.48 -1.20 -3.48
N LYS A 54 -2.66 -0.62 -3.73
CA LYS A 54 -3.36 -0.67 -5.01
C LYS A 54 -3.77 0.74 -5.43
N ASN A 55 -3.72 1.03 -6.73
CA ASN A 55 -4.24 2.28 -7.28
C ASN A 55 -5.67 2.02 -7.82
N PRO A 56 -6.72 2.53 -7.14
CA PRO A 56 -8.10 2.33 -7.60
C PRO A 56 -8.42 3.07 -8.91
N PHE A 57 -7.58 4.02 -9.32
CA PHE A 57 -7.74 4.80 -10.56
C PHE A 57 -7.00 4.18 -11.74
N HIS A 58 -6.13 3.19 -11.50
CA HIS A 58 -5.38 2.54 -12.55
C HIS A 58 -6.20 1.37 -13.14
N LYS A 59 -7.22 1.72 -13.92
CA LYS A 59 -7.98 0.75 -14.73
C LYS A 59 -7.33 0.67 -16.12
N LYS A 60 -6.67 -0.44 -16.43
CA LYS A 60 -6.30 -0.73 -17.82
C LYS A 60 -7.55 -1.24 -18.54
N GLN A 61 -8.08 -0.45 -19.47
CA GLN A 61 -9.03 -0.95 -20.46
C GLN A 61 -8.19 -1.69 -21.52
N LEU A 62 -7.98 -2.99 -21.33
CA LEU A 62 -7.29 -3.81 -22.31
C LEU A 62 -8.30 -4.29 -23.35
N THR A 63 -7.98 -4.13 -24.63
CA THR A 63 -8.74 -4.79 -25.70
C THR A 63 -8.55 -6.31 -25.60
N ASP A 64 -9.44 -7.08 -26.24
CA ASP A 64 -9.34 -8.54 -26.20
C ASP A 64 -8.08 -9.07 -26.90
N GLU A 65 -7.51 -8.33 -27.87
CA GLU A 65 -6.18 -8.66 -28.41
C GLU A 65 -5.07 -8.46 -27.37
N GLN A 66 -5.13 -7.41 -26.55
CA GLN A 66 -4.11 -7.10 -25.55
C GLN A 66 -4.13 -8.06 -24.33
N LYS A 67 -5.22 -8.82 -24.14
CA LYS A 67 -5.35 -9.84 -23.08
C LYS A 67 -4.79 -11.21 -23.47
N LYS A 68 -4.57 -11.47 -24.76
CA LYS A 68 -4.13 -12.78 -25.29
C LYS A 68 -2.60 -12.97 -25.34
N VAL A 69 -1.83 -11.98 -24.89
CA VAL A 69 -0.35 -12.04 -24.79
C VAL A 69 0.07 -12.73 -23.50
#